data_AF-A0A349HE03-F1
#
_entry.id   AF-A0A349HE03-F1
#
_cell.length_a   1.000
_cell.length_b   1.000
_cell.length_c   1.000
_cell.angle_alpha   90.00
_cell.angle_beta   90.00
_cell.angle_gamma   90.00
#
_symmetry.space_group_name_H-M   'P 1'
#
loop_
_entity.id
_entity.type
_entity.pdbx_description
1 polymer ?
#
loop_
_entity_poly.entity_id
_entity_poly.type
_entity_poly.pdbx_seq_one_letter_code
_entity_poly.pdbx_strand_id
1 'polypeptide(L)'
;MEMLVLALCEMVCGVDNFVGIEAWGNERIDWLRRFLKLENGIPSHDTLGRLFGLLDRKAVEKSFCNWLIGAERTINGKTSRERRLYQQHRSR
;
A
#
# COMPACT_ATOMS: atom_id res chain seq x y z
N MET A 1 -0.26 -10.12 7.06
CA MET A 1 -0.56 -9.37 5.82
C MET A 1 -1.04 -7.96 6.10
N GLU A 2 -2.01 -7.76 7.00
CA GLU A 2 -2.61 -6.44 7.29
C GLU A 2 -1.59 -5.38 7.75
N MET A 3 -0.58 -5.79 8.51
CA MET A 3 0.53 -4.91 8.95
C MET A 3 1.39 -4.40 7.78
N LEU A 4 1.52 -5.15 6.68
CA LEU A 4 2.23 -4.69 5.47
C LEU A 4 1.41 -3.67 4.68
N VAL A 5 0.08 -3.75 4.75
CA VAL A 5 -0.80 -2.75 4.14
C VAL A 5 -0.78 -1.46 4.96
N LEU A 6 -0.75 -1.55 6.29
CA LEU A 6 -0.53 -0.38 7.16
C LEU A 6 0.84 0.27 6.92
N ALA A 7 1.89 -0.55 6.74
CA ALA A 7 3.22 -0.08 6.35
C ALA A 7 3.19 0.70 5.02
N LEU A 8 2.47 0.17 4.02
CA LEU A 8 2.32 0.83 2.73
C LEU A 8 1.54 2.14 2.85
N CYS A 9 0.49 2.18 3.69
CA CYS A 9 -0.26 3.40 3.95
C CYS A 9 0.63 4.47 4.59
N GLU A 10 1.52 4.11 5.51
CA GLU A 10 2.50 5.04 6.07
C GLU A 10 3.39 5.65 4.98
N MET A 11 4.02 4.82 4.15
CA MET A 11 4.90 5.27 3.07
C MET A 11 4.21 6.24 2.10
N VAL A 12 2.91 6.02 1.83
CA VAL A 12 2.11 6.89 0.96
C VAL A 12 1.65 8.16 1.67
N CYS A 13 1.33 8.07 2.96
CA CYS A 13 0.85 9.21 3.76
C CYS A 13 1.98 10.10 4.30
N GLY A 14 3.25 9.69 4.19
CA GLY A 14 4.39 10.46 4.66
C GLY A 14 4.48 10.57 6.18
N VAL A 15 3.82 9.66 6.90
CA VAL A 15 4.08 9.45 8.32
C VAL A 15 5.44 8.75 8.43
N ASP A 16 6.28 9.07 9.41
CA ASP A 16 7.66 8.56 9.46
C ASP A 16 8.00 7.86 10.78
N ASN A 17 7.01 7.65 11.64
CA ASN A 17 7.19 7.04 12.95
C ASN A 17 5.99 6.16 13.36
N PHE A 18 6.27 5.10 14.12
CA PHE A 18 5.28 4.10 14.49
C PHE A 18 4.12 4.65 15.35
N VAL A 19 4.37 5.69 16.14
CA VAL A 19 3.34 6.37 16.93
C VAL A 19 2.32 7.06 16.03
N GLY A 20 2.80 7.72 14.97
CA GLY A 20 1.95 8.35 13.96
C GLY A 20 1.14 7.32 13.17
N ILE A 21 1.73 6.14 12.86
CA ILE A 21 1.01 5.06 12.16
C ILE A 21 -0.13 4.53 13.02
N GLU A 22 0.13 4.29 14.31
CA GLU A 22 -0.89 3.86 15.25
C GLU A 22 -2.01 4.90 15.36
N ALA A 23 -1.66 6.18 15.55
CA ALA A 23 -2.64 7.27 15.66
C ALA A 23 -3.51 7.40 14.40
N TRP A 24 -2.88 7.43 13.22
CA TRP A 24 -3.57 7.51 11.93
C TRP A 24 -4.47 6.29 11.69
N GLY A 25 -3.96 5.08 11.98
CA GLY A 25 -4.70 3.85 11.83
C GLY A 25 -5.96 3.84 12.69
N ASN A 26 -5.86 4.32 13.93
CA ASN A 26 -6.99 4.44 14.85
C ASN A 26 -8.02 5.46 14.36
N GLU A 27 -7.58 6.61 13.84
CA GLU A 27 -8.48 7.64 13.26
C GLU A 27 -9.26 7.11 12.04
N ARG A 28 -8.68 6.15 11.29
CA ARG A 28 -9.22 5.64 10.02
C ARG A 28 -9.69 4.19 10.08
N ILE A 29 -9.85 3.61 11.28
CA ILE A 29 -10.13 2.17 11.45
C ILE A 29 -11.38 1.71 10.69
N ASP A 30 -12.44 2.50 10.69
CA ASP A 30 -13.69 2.16 9.98
C ASP A 30 -13.50 2.14 8.47
N TRP A 31 -12.69 3.06 7.93
CA TRP A 31 -12.33 3.08 6.52
C TRP A 31 -11.43 1.90 6.15
N LEU A 32 -10.45 1.58 7.01
CA LEU A 32 -9.53 0.45 6.84
C LEU A 32 -10.24 -0.90 6.86
N ARG A 33 -11.27 -1.05 7.71
CA ARG A 33 -12.07 -2.27 7.82
C ARG A 33 -12.85 -2.66 6.55
N ARG A 34 -12.93 -1.74 5.58
CA ARG A 34 -13.49 -2.02 4.26
C ARG A 34 -12.53 -2.83 3.37
N PHE A 35 -11.24 -2.84 3.71
CA PHE A 35 -10.18 -3.50 2.94
C PHE A 35 -9.45 -4.57 3.76
N LEU A 36 -9.39 -4.40 5.09
CA LEU A 36 -8.71 -5.27 6.04
C LEU A 36 -9.72 -5.80 7.07
N LYS A 37 -9.50 -6.96 7.68
CA LYS A 37 -10.37 -7.49 8.73
C LYS A 37 -10.14 -6.78 10.06
N LEU A 38 -8.87 -6.57 10.42
CA LEU A 38 -8.44 -5.94 11.68
C LEU A 38 -9.17 -6.52 12.91
N GLU A 39 -9.18 -7.85 13.03
CA GLU A 39 -9.87 -8.57 14.12
C GLU A 39 -9.39 -8.13 15.50
N ASN A 40 -8.10 -7.77 15.61
CA ASN A 40 -7.46 -7.28 16.84
C ASN A 40 -7.26 -5.76 16.85
N GLY A 41 -7.90 -5.02 15.93
CA GLY A 41 -7.72 -3.58 15.79
C GLY A 41 -6.36 -3.17 15.19
N ILE A 42 -5.97 -1.93 15.46
CA ILE A 42 -4.71 -1.35 14.99
C ILE A 42 -3.57 -1.80 15.91
N PRO A 43 -2.47 -2.36 15.38
CA PRO A 43 -1.33 -2.72 16.21
C PRO A 43 -0.69 -1.49 16.84
N SER A 44 -0.25 -1.62 18.09
CA SER A 44 0.49 -0.56 18.78
C SER A 44 1.83 -0.25 18.12
N HIS A 45 2.37 0.95 18.37
CA HIS A 45 3.71 1.34 17.92
C HIS A 45 4.81 0.34 18.32
N ASP A 46 4.73 -0.28 19.50
CA ASP A 46 5.66 -1.33 19.93
C ASP A 46 5.53 -2.63 19.11
N THR A 47 4.31 -2.96 18.72
CA THR A 47 4.04 -4.15 17.88
C THR A 47 4.54 -3.93 16.46
N LEU A 48 4.33 -2.73 15.92
CA LEU A 48 4.93 -2.30 14.66
C LEU A 48 6.46 -2.35 14.75
N GLY A 49 7.06 -1.72 15.76
CA GLY A 49 8.51 -1.71 15.95
C GLY A 49 9.14 -3.10 15.99
N ARG A 50 8.53 -4.05 16.72
CA ARG A 50 9.00 -5.44 16.75
C ARG A 50 8.90 -6.12 15.38
N LEU A 51 7.79 -5.95 14.67
CA LEU A 51 7.63 -6.53 13.34
C LEU A 51 8.69 -5.99 12.37
N PHE A 52 8.84 -4.67 12.29
CA PHE A 52 9.80 -4.06 11.38
C PHE A 52 11.25 -4.35 11.78
N GLY A 53 11.54 -4.53 13.07
CA GLY A 53 12.83 -5.01 13.54
C GLY A 53 13.17 -6.44 13.11
N LEU A 54 12.17 -7.26 12.80
CA LEU A 54 12.36 -8.64 12.31
C LEU A 54 12.47 -8.72 10.77
N LEU A 55 12.10 -7.67 10.05
CA LEU A 55 12.14 -7.67 8.59
C LEU A 55 13.54 -7.34 8.08
N ASP A 56 14.03 -8.14 7.13
CA ASP A 56 15.22 -7.77 6.38
C ASP A 56 14.90 -6.58 5.45
N ARG A 57 15.49 -5.43 5.78
CA ARG A 57 15.28 -4.17 5.05
C ARG A 57 15.50 -4.31 3.55
N LYS A 58 16.57 -4.99 3.12
CA LYS A 58 16.92 -5.13 1.70
C LYS A 58 15.93 -6.03 0.97
N ALA A 59 15.46 -7.09 1.61
CA ALA A 59 14.46 -7.99 1.07
C ALA A 59 13.11 -7.29 0.89
N VAL A 60 12.70 -6.46 1.87
CA VAL A 60 11.47 -5.65 1.78
C VAL A 60 11.59 -4.63 0.65
N GLU A 61 12.66 -3.86 0.61
CA GLU A 61 12.91 -2.86 -0.44
C GLU A 61 12.87 -3.50 -1.84
N LYS A 62 13.59 -4.61 -2.03
CA LYS A 62 13.61 -5.33 -3.31
C LYS A 62 12.23 -5.83 -3.71
N SER A 63 11.50 -6.42 -2.77
CA SER A 63 10.15 -6.95 -3.02
C SER A 63 9.17 -5.82 -3.38
N PHE A 64 9.29 -4.69 -2.69
CA PHE A 64 8.48 -3.51 -2.94
C PHE A 64 8.76 -2.89 -4.32
N CYS A 65 10.03 -2.69 -4.68
CA CYS A 65 10.42 -2.21 -6.00
C CYS A 65 9.91 -3.13 -7.12
N ASN A 66 10.03 -4.45 -6.95
CA ASN A 66 9.52 -5.41 -7.92
C ASN A 66 7.99 -5.31 -8.09
N TRP A 67 7.26 -5.11 -6.98
CA TRP A 67 5.82 -4.90 -7.02
C TRP A 67 5.46 -3.60 -7.76
N LEU A 68 6.16 -2.49 -7.48
CA LEU A 68 5.94 -1.21 -8.17
C LEU A 68 6.17 -1.31 -9.69
N ILE A 69 7.25 -1.97 -10.10
CA ILE A 69 7.54 -2.20 -11.53
C ILE A 69 6.43 -3.03 -12.19
N GLY A 70 5.89 -4.03 -11.49
CA GLY A 70 4.73 -4.80 -11.97
C GLY A 70 3.46 -3.96 -12.09
N ALA A 71 3.21 -3.07 -11.13
CA ALA A 71 2.08 -2.17 -11.14
C ALA A 71 2.16 -1.17 -12.31
N GLU A 72 3.34 -0.59 -12.55
CA GLU A 72 3.59 0.34 -13.67
C GLU A 72 3.25 -0.31 -15.02
N ARG A 73 3.72 -1.53 -15.27
CA ARG A 73 3.43 -2.28 -16.51
C ARG A 73 1.93 -2.48 -16.72
N THR A 74 1.20 -2.71 -15.62
CA THR A 74 -0.25 -2.91 -15.65
C THR A 74 -0.99 -1.61 -15.95
N ILE A 75 -0.57 -0.49 -15.34
CA ILE A 75 -1.16 0.84 -15.54
C ILE A 75 -0.91 1.34 -16.97
N ASN A 76 0.33 1.22 -17.46
CA ASN A 76 0.68 1.59 -18.83
C ASN A 76 -0.06 0.71 -19.85
N GLY A 77 -0.19 -0.59 -19.59
CA GLY A 77 -0.95 -1.51 -20.44
C GLY A 77 -2.44 -1.15 -20.56
N LYS A 78 -3.08 -0.69 -19.47
CA LYS A 78 -4.47 -0.20 -19.49
C LYS A 78 -4.60 1.11 -20.26
N THR A 79 -3.72 2.06 -19.98
CA THR A 79 -3.66 3.37 -20.65
C THR A 79 -3.47 3.24 -22.18
N SER A 80 -2.63 2.29 -22.62
CA SER A 80 -2.42 2.01 -24.04
C SER A 80 -3.60 1.28 -24.71
N ARG A 81 -4.42 0.54 -23.97
CA ARG A 81 -5.66 -0.07 -24.49
C ARG A 81 -6.76 0.97 -24.64
N GLU A 82 -6.96 1.83 -23.64
CA GLU A 82 -7.97 2.89 -23.67
C GLU A 82 -7.70 3.93 -24.76
N ARG A 83 -6.44 4.35 -24.97
CA ARG A 83 -6.11 5.27 -26.08
C ARG A 83 -6.39 4.68 -27.46
N ARG A 84 -6.15 3.38 -27.64
CA ARG A 84 -6.45 2.68 -28.90
C ARG A 84 -7.95 2.61 -29.16
N LEU A 85 -8.75 2.28 -28.14
CA LEU A 85 -10.21 2.26 -28.26
C LEU A 85 -10.77 3.65 -28.57
N TYR A 86 -10.27 4.70 -27.90
CA TYR A 86 -10.70 6.09 -28.15
C TYR A 86 -10.37 6.55 -29.59
N GLN A 87 -9.18 6.21 -30.12
CA GLN A 87 -8.81 6.56 -31.50
C GLN A 87 -9.62 5.80 -32.55
N GLN A 88 -10.06 4.57 -32.25
CA GLN A 88 -10.84 3.72 -33.16
C GLN A 88 -12.32 4.12 -33.23
N HIS A 89 -12.85 4.77 -32.18
CA HIS A 89 -14.21 5.33 -32.17
C HIS A 89 -14.29 6.75 -32.76
N ARG A 90 -13.19 7.50 -32.83
CA ARG A 90 -13.15 8.85 -33.42
C ARG A 90 -13.01 8.84 -34.95
N SER A 91 -12.64 7.72 -35.54
CA SER A 91 -12.46 7.52 -36.99
C SER A 91 -13.66 6.87 -37.70
N ARG A 92 -14.83 6.86 -37.04
CA ARG A 92 -16.14 6.52 -37.61
C ARG A 92 -17.07 7.72 -37.49
#